data_AF-A0A353GTT3-F1
#
_entry.id   AF-A0A353GTT3-F1
#
_cell.length_a   1.000
_cell.length_b   1.000
_cell.length_c   1.000
_cell.angle_alpha   90.00
_cell.angle_beta   90.00
_cell.angle_gamma   90.00
#
_symmetry.space_group_name_H-M   'P 1'
#
loop_
_entity.id
_entity.type
_entity.pdbx_description
1 polymer ?
#
loop_
_entity_poly.entity_id
_entity_poly.type
_entity_poly.pdbx_seq_one_letter_code
_entity_poly.pdbx_strand_id
1 'polypeptide(L)' 'MGKTNLQTIASLEQQIAAGKQKLQEAFDAVGCTDSIVLAYSIKLDKLINRYQRMKSKEEKTTD' A
#
# COMPACT_ATOMS: atom_id res chain seq x y z
N MET A 1 -24.18 4.52 -5.34
CA MET A 1 -23.19 5.28 -4.52
C MET A 1 -21.81 4.63 -4.71
N GLY A 2 -21.03 5.04 -5.72
CA GLY A 2 -19.71 4.43 -6.01
C GLY A 2 -18.49 5.30 -5.67
N LYS A 3 -18.71 6.50 -5.10
CA LYS A 3 -17.65 7.51 -4.89
C LYS A 3 -16.76 7.22 -3.67
N THR A 4 -17.28 6.48 -2.69
CA THR A 4 -16.59 6.20 -1.41
C THR A 4 -15.43 5.22 -1.56
N ASN A 5 -15.53 4.21 -2.43
CA ASN A 5 -14.43 3.27 -2.60
C ASN A 5 -13.28 3.85 -3.43
N LEU A 6 -13.55 4.58 -4.51
CA LEU A 6 -12.50 5.23 -5.31
C LEU A 6 -11.65 6.22 -4.50
N GLN A 7 -12.27 7.03 -3.63
CA GLN A 7 -11.54 7.91 -2.71
C GLN A 7 -10.69 7.12 -1.69
N THR A 8 -11.21 5.99 -1.21
CA THR A 8 -10.49 5.12 -0.28
C THR A 8 -9.31 4.43 -0.95
N ILE A 9 -9.50 3.98 -2.19
CA ILE A 9 -8.48 3.39 -3.07
C ILE A 9 -7.39 4.41 -3.36
N ALA A 10 -7.73 5.63 -3.80
CA ALA A 10 -6.77 6.70 -4.04
C ALA A 10 -5.97 7.06 -2.77
N SER A 11 -6.63 7.14 -1.62
CA SER A 11 -5.97 7.41 -0.33
C SER A 11 -5.03 6.27 0.10
N LEU A 12 -5.37 5.02 -0.21
CA LEU A 12 -4.52 3.86 0.02
C LEU A 12 -3.32 3.85 -0.93
N GLU A 13 -3.53 4.22 -2.20
CA GLU A 13 -2.47 4.30 -3.20
C GLU A 13 -1.43 5.36 -2.85
N GLN A 14 -1.88 6.54 -2.40
CA GLN A 14 -0.98 7.59 -1.90
C GLN A 14 -0.21 7.13 -0.65
N GLN A 15 -0.85 6.39 0.27
CA GLN A 15 -0.16 5.83 1.44
C GLN A 15 0.87 4.77 1.04
N ILE A 16 0.58 3.96 0.02
CA ILE A 16 1.53 2.98 -0.54
C ILE A 16 2.70 3.72 -1.19
N ALA A 17 2.46 4.77 -1.98
CA ALA A 17 3.51 5.55 -2.62
C ALA A 17 4.41 6.25 -1.59
N ALA A 18 3.82 6.92 -0.60
CA ALA A 18 4.55 7.57 0.48
C ALA A 18 5.32 6.56 1.35
N GLY A 19 4.71 5.40 1.63
CA GLY A 19 5.36 4.29 2.32
C GLY A 19 6.55 3.75 1.54
N LYS A 20 6.41 3.62 0.20
CA LYS A 20 7.48 3.14 -0.68
C LYS A 20 8.63 4.15 -0.74
N GLN A 21 8.34 5.44 -0.85
CA GLN A 21 9.39 6.47 -0.78
C GLN A 21 10.16 6.42 0.53
N LYS A 22 9.46 6.37 1.67
CA LYS A 22 10.12 6.25 2.98
C LYS A 22 10.94 4.98 3.12
N LEU A 23 10.43 3.88 2.56
CA LEU A 23 11.15 2.62 2.54
C LEU A 23 12.40 2.72 1.67
N GLN A 24 12.31 3.35 0.51
CA GLN A 24 13.43 3.60 -0.39
C GLN A 24 14.50 4.48 0.28
N GLU A 25 14.09 5.56 0.96
CA GLU A 25 15.01 6.43 1.72
C GLU A 25 15.67 5.68 2.88
N ALA A 26 14.91 4.89 3.64
CA ALA A 26 15.48 4.05 4.69
C ALA A 26 16.41 2.98 4.10
N PHE A 27 16.04 2.38 2.97
CA PHE A 27 16.86 1.39 2.27
C PHE A 27 18.19 2.00 1.80
N ASP A 28 18.17 3.24 1.30
CA ASP A 28 19.36 3.98 0.89
C ASP A 28 20.23 4.37 2.09
N ALA A 29 19.61 4.77 3.20
CA ALA A 29 20.29 5.24 4.40
C ALA A 29 20.89 4.12 5.27
N VAL A 30 20.19 3.00 5.47
CA VAL A 30 20.60 1.91 6.38
C VAL A 30 20.82 0.56 5.69
N GLY A 31 20.47 0.44 4.41
CA GLY A 31 20.58 -0.80 3.65
C GLY A 31 19.43 -1.78 3.87
N CYS A 32 19.30 -2.74 2.95
CA CYS A 32 18.28 -3.80 2.93
C CYS A 32 18.21 -4.65 4.22
N THR A 33 19.34 -4.76 4.91
CA THR A 33 19.54 -5.70 6.03
C THR A 33 18.96 -5.16 7.34
N ASP A 34 18.54 -3.90 7.37
CA ASP A 34 17.99 -3.33 8.58
C ASP A 34 16.58 -3.84 8.84
N SER A 35 16.37 -4.35 10.06
CA SER A 35 15.08 -4.87 10.51
C SER A 35 13.95 -3.83 10.40
N ILE A 36 14.28 -2.54 10.38
CA ILE A 36 13.36 -1.43 10.11
C ILE A 36 12.84 -1.48 8.66
N VAL A 37 13.72 -1.67 7.67
CA VAL A 37 13.37 -1.75 6.25
C VAL A 37 12.51 -2.98 5.98
N LEU A 38 12.82 -4.10 6.62
CA LEU A 38 12.04 -5.33 6.53
C LEU A 38 10.64 -5.16 7.14
N ALA A 39 10.55 -4.55 8.33
CA ALA A 39 9.27 -4.25 8.99
C ALA A 39 8.41 -3.27 8.17
N TYR A 40 9.03 -2.26 7.56
CA TYR A 40 8.35 -1.35 6.64
C TYR A 40 7.86 -2.07 5.38
N SER A 41 8.65 -3.00 4.83
CA SER A 41 8.29 -3.79 3.63
C SER A 41 7.05 -4.64 3.90
N ILE A 42 7.02 -5.31 5.04
CA ILE A 42 5.89 -6.15 5.47
C ILE A 42 4.61 -5.31 5.69
N LYS A 43 4.75 -4.12 6.29
CA LYS A 43 3.61 -3.20 6.48
C LYS A 43 3.05 -2.72 5.16
N LEU A 44 3.93 -2.38 4.22
CA LEU A 44 3.57 -1.97 2.86
C LEU A 44 2.85 -3.08 2.11
N ASP A 45 3.37 -4.30 2.17
CA ASP A 45 2.76 -5.46 1.51
C ASP A 45 1.34 -5.72 2.02
N LYS A 46 1.12 -5.64 3.34
CA LYS A 46 -0.22 -5.73 3.94
C LYS A 46 -1.16 -4.62 3.44
N LEU A 47 -0.65 -3.40 3.27
CA LEU A 47 -1.44 -2.27 2.76
C LEU A 47 -1.83 -2.50 1.29
N ILE A 48 -0.88 -2.97 0.46
CA ILE A 48 -1.09 -3.32 -0.95
C ILE A 48 -2.10 -4.48 -1.07
N ASN A 49 -1.94 -5.53 -0.27
CA ASN A 49 -2.87 -6.66 -0.23
C ASN A 49 -4.30 -6.21 0.14
N ARG A 50 -4.43 -5.24 1.05
CA ARG A 50 -5.73 -4.66 1.42
C ARG A 50 -6.32 -3.82 0.28
N TYR A 51 -5.49 -3.04 -0.40
CA TYR A 51 -5.88 -2.27 -1.59
C TYR A 51 -6.36 -3.20 -2.72
N GLN A 52 -5.57 -4.23 -3.06
CA GLN A 52 -5.92 -5.22 -4.07
C GLN A 52 -7.22 -5.94 -3.73
N ARG A 53 -7.40 -6.36 -2.47
CA ARG A 53 -8.66 -6.99 -2.02
C ARG A 53 -9.87 -6.07 -2.17
N MET A 54 -9.73 -4.77 -1.89
CA MET A 54 -10.81 -3.81 -2.10
C MET A 54 -11.12 -3.63 -3.59
N LYS A 55 -10.07 -3.46 -4.41
CA LYS A 55 -10.20 -3.31 -5.87
C LYS A 55 -10.85 -4.52 -6.53
N SER A 56 -10.43 -5.74 -6.15
CA SER A 56 -11.04 -6.99 -6.64
C SER A 56 -12.47 -7.24 -6.12
N LYS A 57 -12.85 -6.67 -4.97
CA LYS A 57 -14.24 -6.73 -4.48
C LYS A 57 -15.17 -5.79 -5.23
N GLU A 58 -14.67 -4.64 -5.66
CA GLU A 58 -15.41 -3.65 -6.44
C GLU A 58 -15.78 -4.21 -7.83
N GLU A 59 -14.86 -4.94 -8.45
CA GLU A 59 -15.07 -5.59 -9.76
C GLU A 59 -16.13 -6.72 -9.71
N LYS A 60 -16.34 -7.36 -8.55
CA LYS A 60 -17.33 -8.46 -8.38
C LYS A 60 -18.76 -8.01 -8.03
N THR A 61 -19.01 -6.72 -7.81
CA THR A 61 -20.37 -6.23 -7.46
C THR A 61 -21.11 -5.66 -8.68
N THR A 62 -20.60 -5.90 -9.89
CA THR A 62 -21.27 -5.58 -11.16
C THR A 62 -21.57 -6.88 -11.91
N ASP A 63 -22.37 -7.76 -11.31
CA ASP A 63 -23.09 -8.86 -11.99
C ASP A 63 -24.46 -9.01 -11.32
#